data_AF-R9BSY1-F1
#
_entry.id   AF-R9BSY1-F1
#
_cell.length_a   1.000
_cell.length_b   1.000
_cell.length_c   1.000
_cell.angle_alpha   90.00
_cell.angle_beta   90.00
_cell.angle_gamma   90.00
#
_symmetry.space_group_name_H-M   'P 1'
#
loop_
_entity.id
_entity.type
_entity.pdbx_description
1 polymer ?
#
loop_
_entity_poly.entity_id
_entity_poly.type
_entity_poly.pdbx_seq_one_letter_code
_entity_poly.pdbx_strand_id
1 'polypeptide(L)' 'MKIIDSIYGEFKVEPILEELIKTKEVQRLKGIHQGGASYLINIEWNVTRYEHSVGTMLFIRIMGGVLRNR' A
#
# COMPACT_ATOMS: atom_id res chain seq x y z
N MET A 1 13.26 -1.40 -1.44
CA MET A 1 12.70 -0.20 -0.77
C MET A 1 12.32 -0.56 0.66
N LYS A 2 12.45 0.39 1.61
CA LYS A 2 11.93 0.24 2.98
C LYS A 2 10.56 0.90 3.06
N ILE A 3 9.57 0.16 3.56
CA ILE A 3 8.20 0.64 3.78
C ILE A 3 7.98 0.66 5.29
N ILE A 4 7.48 1.78 5.80
CA ILE A 4 6.99 1.90 7.18
C ILE A 4 5.47 2.03 7.08
N ASP A 5 4.77 1.02 7.56
CA ASP A 5 3.32 0.93 7.59
C ASP A 5 2.81 1.14 9.03
N SER A 6 1.74 1.91 9.19
CA SER A 6 1.21 2.26 10.52
C SER A 6 0.57 1.08 11.24
N ILE A 7 0.15 0.04 10.52
CA ILE A 7 -0.51 -1.14 11.08
C ILE A 7 0.50 -2.26 11.29
N TYR A 8 1.37 -2.51 10.30
CA TYR A 8 2.24 -3.69 10.30
C TYR A 8 3.71 -3.40 10.64
N GLY A 9 4.11 -2.13 10.73
CA GLY A 9 5.49 -1.74 11.03
C GLY A 9 6.40 -1.71 9.81
N GLU A 10 7.65 -2.14 9.96
CA GLU A 10 8.69 -1.98 8.95
C GLU A 10 8.88 -3.22 8.06
N PHE A 11 8.93 -3.01 6.75
CA PHE A 11 9.19 -4.05 5.77
C PHE A 11 10.23 -3.64 4.73
N LYS A 12 11.06 -4.62 4.35
CA LYS A 12 11.90 -4.53 3.16
C LYS A 12 11.21 -5.27 2.01
N VAL A 13 11.00 -4.57 0.89
CA VAL A 13 10.39 -5.16 -0.32
C VAL A 13 11.44 -5.43 -1.40
N GLU A 14 11.19 -6.47 -2.20
CA GLU A 14 12.02 -6.88 -3.33
C GLU A 14 12.03 -5.83 -4.45
N PRO A 15 13.10 -5.79 -5.27
CA PRO A 15 13.23 -4.81 -6.35
C PRO A 15 12.04 -4.75 -7.31
N ILE A 16 11.49 -5.90 -7.72
CA ILE A 16 10.38 -5.93 -8.68
C ILE A 16 9.09 -5.31 -8.12
N LEU A 17 8.83 -5.48 -6.82
CA LEU A 17 7.69 -4.85 -6.16
C LEU A 17 7.94 -3.35 -5.96
N GLU A 18 9.18 -2.97 -5.66
CA GLU A 18 9.56 -1.56 -5.61
C GLU A 18 9.35 -0.87 -6.96
N GLU A 19 9.75 -1.49 -8.07
CA GLU A 19 9.51 -0.99 -9.42
C GLU A 19 8.02 -0.83 -9.71
N LEU A 20 7.21 -1.85 -9.39
CA LEU A 20 5.75 -1.79 -9.54
C LEU A 20 5.15 -0.65 -8.70
N ILE A 21 5.54 -0.51 -7.44
CA ILE A 21 5.02 0.53 -6.55
C ILE A 21 5.37 1.93 -7.08
N LYS A 22 6.55 2.09 -7.69
CA LYS A 22 7.02 3.37 -8.26
C LYS A 22 6.38 3.74 -9.59
N THR A 23 5.62 2.84 -10.23
CA THR A 23 4.90 3.16 -11.48
C THR A 23 3.90 4.30 -11.30
N LYS A 24 3.63 5.05 -12.38
CA LYS A 24 2.65 6.14 -12.35
C LYS A 24 1.24 5.63 -12.02
N GLU A 25 0.93 4.40 -12.43
CA GLU A 25 -0.36 3.75 -12.22
C GLU A 25 -0.62 3.51 -10.73
N VAL A 26 0.38 3.02 -9.99
CA VAL A 26 0.28 2.82 -8.53
C VAL A 26 0.38 4.14 -7.78
N GLN A 27 1.29 5.04 -8.17
CA GLN A 27 1.43 6.34 -7.51
C GLN A 27 0.17 7.21 -7.63
N ARG A 28 -0.63 7.07 -8.71
CA ARG A 28 -1.92 7.76 -8.86
C ARG A 28 -2.89 7.45 -7.71
N LEU A 29 -2.79 6.27 -7.08
CA LEU A 29 -3.67 5.86 -5.99
C LEU A 29 -3.57 6.75 -4.74
N LYS A 30 -2.47 7.51 -4.59
CA LYS A 30 -2.31 8.50 -3.51
C LYS A 30 -3.32 9.65 -3.58
N GLY A 31 -3.91 9.89 -4.76
CA GLY A 31 -4.95 10.90 -4.94
C GLY A 31 -6.37 10.39 -4.71
N ILE A 32 -6.56 9.13 -4.28
CA ILE A 32 -7.87 8.51 -4.18
C ILE A 32 -8.11 8.03 -2.75
N HIS A 33 -9.00 8.70 -2.01
CA HIS A 33 -9.39 8.27 -0.67
C HIS A 33 -10.02 6.87 -0.67
N GLN A 34 -9.56 6.02 0.25
CA GLN A 34 -10.07 4.66 0.43
C GLN A 34 -11.55 4.69 0.85
N GLY A 35 -11.90 5.60 1.77
CA GLY A 35 -13.26 5.79 2.28
C GLY A 35 -14.16 6.70 1.43
N GLY A 36 -13.74 7.09 0.22
CA GLY A 36 -14.49 8.04 -0.60
C GLY A 36 -14.68 9.39 0.10
N ALA A 37 -15.92 9.88 0.18
CA ALA A 37 -16.25 11.16 0.80
C ALA A 37 -16.21 11.16 2.35
N SER A 38 -15.87 10.04 2.99
CA SER A 38 -15.90 9.91 4.46
C SER A 38 -14.98 10.91 5.18
N TYR A 39 -13.90 11.37 4.54
CA TYR A 39 -13.01 12.39 5.09
C TYR A 39 -13.69 13.75 5.32
N LEU A 40 -14.84 14.01 4.66
CA LEU A 40 -15.64 15.23 4.85
C LEU A 40 -16.42 15.22 6.18
N ILE A 41 -16.64 14.03 6.74
CA ILE A 41 -17.29 13.86 8.06
C ILE A 41 -16.23 13.82 9.16
N ASN A 42 -15.11 13.16 8.91
CA ASN A 42 -13.97 13.10 9.82
C ASN A 42 -12.67 13.18 9.03
N ILE A 43 -11.91 14.26 9.21
CA ILE A 43 -10.68 14.54 8.46
C ILE A 43 -9.59 13.45 8.64
N GLU A 44 -9.63 12.69 9.73
CA GLU A 44 -8.71 11.58 10.00
C GLU A 44 -9.01 10.34 9.12
N TRP A 45 -10.19 10.27 8.49
CA TRP A 45 -10.55 9.19 7.57
C TRP A 45 -10.06 9.47 6.15
N ASN A 46 -8.78 9.86 6.04
CA ASN A 46 -8.14 10.35 4.83
C ASN A 46 -7.22 9.33 4.14
N VAL A 47 -7.07 8.11 4.68
CA VAL A 47 -6.30 7.01 4.09
C VAL A 47 -6.63 6.85 2.61
N THR A 48 -5.62 6.66 1.77
CA THR A 48 -5.78 6.54 0.32
C THR A 48 -5.72 5.07 -0.12
N ARG A 49 -6.12 4.82 -1.37
CA ARG A 49 -6.00 3.51 -1.99
C ARG A 49 -4.55 3.05 -2.08
N TYR A 50 -3.58 3.99 -2.09
CA TYR A 50 -2.17 3.65 -2.08
C TYR A 50 -1.77 2.93 -0.79
N GLU A 51 -2.04 3.52 0.38
CA GLU A 51 -1.70 2.89 1.66
C GLU A 51 -2.44 1.56 1.81
N HIS A 52 -3.71 1.50 1.42
CA HIS A 52 -4.48 0.26 1.49
C HIS A 52 -3.91 -0.86 0.59
N SER A 53 -3.55 -0.55 -0.66
CA SER A 53 -2.96 -1.54 -1.57
C SER A 53 -1.58 -2.01 -1.10
N VAL A 54 -0.74 -1.11 -0.61
CA VAL A 54 0.56 -1.47 -0.01
C VAL A 54 0.34 -2.33 1.24
N GLY A 55 -0.57 -1.94 2.12
CA GLY A 55 -0.92 -2.72 3.31
C GLY A 55 -1.45 -4.12 2.98
N THR A 56 -2.24 -4.26 1.90
CA THR A 56 -2.71 -5.57 1.42
C THR A 56 -1.55 -6.44 0.93
N MET A 57 -0.61 -5.86 0.16
CA MET A 57 0.60 -6.56 -0.27
C MET A 57 1.42 -7.02 0.94
N LEU A 58 1.60 -6.17 1.96
CA LEU A 58 2.29 -6.53 3.19
C LEU A 58 1.56 -7.65 3.95
N PHE A 59 0.24 -7.57 4.05
CA PHE A 59 -0.58 -8.60 4.68
C PHE A 59 -0.39 -9.96 4.02
N ILE A 60 -0.39 -10.04 2.69
CA ILE A 60 -0.12 -11.30 1.97
C ILE A 60 1.25 -11.89 2.36
N ARG A 61 2.27 -11.05 2.57
CA ARG A 61 3.60 -11.51 3.02
C ARG A 61 3.55 -12.05 4.45
N ILE A 62 2.83 -11.37 5.35
CA ILE A 62 2.62 -11.83 6.73
C ILE A 62 1.94 -13.21 6.72
N MET A 63 1.02 -13.44 5.79
CA MET A 63 0.35 -14.73 5.58
C MET A 63 1.22 -15.79 4.87
N GLY A 64 2.50 -15.53 4.63
CA GLY A 64 3.43 -16.47 4.00
C GLY A 64 3.38 -16.49 2.47
N GLY A 65 2.71 -15.52 1.84
CA GLY A 65 2.73 -15.35 0.39
C GLY A 65 4.12 -14.94 -0.10
N VAL A 66 4.63 -15.66 -1.09
CA VAL A 66 5.95 -15.42 -1.68
C VAL A 66 5.84 -15.12 -3.17
N LEU A 67 6.74 -14.28 -3.67
CA LEU A 67 6.94 -14.12 -5.10
C LEU A 67 7.43 -15.43 -5.70
N ARG A 68 6.82 -15.86 -6.80
CA ARG A 68 7.32 -16.98 -7.61
C ARG A 68 7.35 -16.52 -9.06
N ASN A 69 8.43 -16.86 -9.74
CA ASN A 69 8.45 -16.80 -11.19
C ASN A 69 7.58 -17.96 -11.70
N ARG A 70 6.79 -17.68 -12.74
CA ARG A 70 6.10 -18.72 -13.51
C ARG A 70 7.04 -19.28 -14.56
#